data_AF-A0A828U4D0-F1
#
_entry.id   AF-A0A828U4D0-F1
#
_cell.length_a   1.000
_cell.length_b   1.000
_cell.length_c   1.000
_cell.angle_alpha   90.00
_cell.angle_beta   90.00
_cell.angle_gamma   90.00
#
_symmetry.space_group_name_H-M   'P 1'
#
loop_
_entity.id
_entity.type
_entity.pdbx_description
1 polymer ?
#
loop_
_entity_poly.entity_id
_entity_poly.type
_entity_poly.pdbx_seq_one_letter_code
_entity_poly.pdbx_strand_id
1 'polypeptide(L)'
;MELASMEGNELYSATGFNNENYGYYKRSGDGFYRKQHSYQPLSNEMPNKIKYNNRELELTKESNSNIYSGTFTDNGKNSLVKFYKDSDGNFYQADGLKGGGLIRHTDKPYSELKEGDIGYDEELLDITDDSPELEETLPAISEDLYPSEEENVQNIYRKFRSGDHDAGMTEVTLCRGTIASQAENIVSYSTAGGGEIANPNVSPVSEDTAKLQIKSGRIEPEYTTDISVADRFSRGHYLVIVKAKVKYLTRGSISESGWIIPQNAPVEPVGLIDRTFGQSENIQQANASK
;
A
#
# COMPACT_ATOMS: atom_id res chain seq x y z
N MET A 1 5.27 7.41 10.50
CA MET A 1 4.63 6.68 11.63
C MET A 1 5.70 5.80 12.22
N GLU A 2 5.97 5.94 13.51
CA GLU A 2 6.96 5.13 14.23
C GLU A 2 6.21 4.14 15.13
N LEU A 3 6.50 2.84 15.02
CA LEU A 3 5.92 1.81 15.86
C LEU A 3 6.85 1.56 17.05
N ALA A 4 6.55 2.18 18.18
CA ALA A 4 7.27 1.93 19.43
C ALA A 4 6.60 0.78 20.20
N SER A 5 7.39 -0.19 20.66
CA SER A 5 6.92 -1.16 21.64
C SER A 5 6.77 -0.46 23.00
N MET A 6 5.63 -0.63 23.65
CA MET A 6 5.50 -0.20 25.05
C MET A 6 5.99 -1.31 25.97
N GLU A 7 6.87 -0.99 26.92
CA GLU A 7 7.37 -1.96 27.90
C GLU A 7 6.22 -2.67 28.61
N GLY A 8 6.20 -3.99 28.49
CA GLY A 8 5.32 -4.88 29.25
C GLY A 8 4.03 -5.35 28.57
N ASN A 9 3.70 -4.91 27.34
CA ASN A 9 2.54 -5.42 26.61
C ASN A 9 2.81 -5.56 25.10
N GLU A 10 2.23 -6.57 24.45
CA GLU A 10 2.29 -6.86 23.00
C GLU A 10 1.59 -5.79 22.11
N LEU A 11 1.61 -4.54 22.54
CA LEU A 11 0.98 -3.41 21.88
C LEU A 11 2.04 -2.46 21.32
N TYR A 12 1.91 -2.14 20.04
CA TYR A 12 2.73 -1.19 19.31
C TYR A 12 1.92 0.11 19.17
N SER A 13 2.46 1.26 19.57
CA SER A 13 1.79 2.55 19.37
C SER A 13 2.19 3.13 18.02
N ALA A 14 1.23 3.51 17.20
CA ALA A 14 1.49 4.31 16.01
C ALA A 14 1.49 5.79 16.37
N THR A 15 2.65 6.41 16.31
CA THR A 15 2.77 7.86 16.54
C THR A 15 3.05 8.57 15.21
N GLY A 16 2.28 9.63 14.94
CA GLY A 16 2.51 10.56 13.86
C GLY A 16 3.77 11.41 14.07
N PHE A 17 4.28 12.00 13.00
CA PHE A 17 5.39 12.97 13.07
C PHE A 17 5.00 14.29 13.78
N ASN A 18 3.70 14.50 14.01
CA ASN A 18 3.14 15.58 14.84
C ASN A 18 2.97 15.19 16.32
N ASN A 19 3.50 14.04 16.75
CA ASN A 19 3.29 13.44 18.08
C ASN A 19 1.83 13.08 18.42
N GLU A 20 0.94 13.01 17.43
CA GLU A 20 -0.41 12.49 17.65
C GLU A 20 -0.42 10.95 17.64
N ASN A 21 -1.13 10.37 18.60
CA ASN A 21 -1.28 8.92 18.73
C ASN A 21 -2.44 8.43 17.83
N TYR A 22 -2.11 7.63 16.82
CA TYR A 22 -3.07 7.09 15.84
C TYR A 22 -3.64 5.72 16.21
N GLY A 23 -3.26 5.22 17.38
CA GLY A 23 -3.82 4.03 18.00
C GLY A 23 -2.76 3.02 18.44
N TYR A 24 -3.27 1.95 19.05
CA TYR A 24 -2.47 0.82 19.51
C TYR A 24 -2.72 -0.37 18.59
N TYR A 25 -1.67 -1.13 18.29
CA TYR A 25 -1.66 -2.22 17.34
C TYR A 25 -1.19 -3.48 18.04
N LYS A 26 -1.81 -4.62 17.76
CA LYS A 26 -1.35 -5.91 18.29
C LYS A 26 -0.82 -6.76 17.14
N ARG A 27 0.33 -7.40 17.33
CA ARG A 27 0.87 -8.39 16.40
C ARG A 27 0.11 -9.70 16.56
N SER A 28 -0.34 -10.30 15.46
CA SER A 28 -1.01 -11.62 15.47
C SER A 28 -0.66 -12.39 14.20
N GLY A 29 0.07 -13.50 14.32
CA GLY A 29 0.72 -14.12 13.15
C GLY A 29 1.75 -13.17 12.54
N ASP A 30 1.75 -13.05 11.22
CA ASP A 30 2.74 -12.24 10.47
C ASP A 30 2.33 -10.77 10.27
N GLY A 31 1.16 -10.36 10.79
CA GLY A 31 0.59 -9.01 10.58
C GLY A 31 0.39 -8.17 11.85
N PHE A 32 0.16 -6.86 11.64
CA PHE A 32 -0.23 -5.89 12.66
C PHE A 32 -1.69 -5.46 12.49
N TYR A 33 -2.48 -5.55 13.56
CA TYR A 33 -3.91 -5.24 13.52
C TYR A 33 -4.22 -4.00 14.35
N ARG A 34 -4.92 -3.03 13.75
CA ARG A 34 -5.31 -1.78 14.39
C ARG A 34 -6.40 -2.05 15.44
N LYS A 35 -6.19 -1.61 16.68
CA LYS A 35 -7.22 -1.62 17.73
C LYS A 35 -8.20 -0.46 17.48
N GLN A 36 -9.10 -0.58 16.49
CA GLN A 36 -10.04 0.49 16.14
C GLN A 36 -11.19 0.62 17.15
N HIS A 37 -11.77 -0.49 17.59
CA HIS A 37 -12.89 -0.51 18.51
C HIS A 37 -12.97 -1.86 19.24
N SER A 38 -13.17 -1.83 20.56
CA SER A 38 -13.39 -3.03 21.37
C SER A 38 -14.87 -3.37 21.43
N TYR A 39 -15.22 -4.61 21.13
CA TYR A 39 -16.55 -5.16 21.26
C TYR A 39 -16.55 -6.16 22.42
N GLN A 40 -17.35 -5.85 23.43
CA GLN A 40 -17.55 -6.76 24.56
C GLN A 40 -18.45 -7.93 24.11
N PRO A 41 -18.20 -9.15 24.60
CA PRO A 41 -19.16 -10.23 24.51
C PRO A 41 -20.50 -9.80 25.10
N LEU A 42 -21.61 -10.24 24.52
CA LEU A 42 -22.94 -9.97 25.05
C LEU A 42 -23.12 -10.55 26.47
N SER A 43 -22.48 -11.69 26.75
CA SER A 43 -22.42 -12.28 28.08
C SER A 43 -21.30 -13.33 28.18
N ASN A 44 -21.04 -13.79 29.40
CA ASN A 44 -20.13 -14.91 29.67
C ASN A 44 -20.67 -16.25 29.13
N GLU A 45 -21.99 -16.39 28.99
CA GLU A 45 -22.65 -17.60 28.47
C GLU A 45 -22.63 -17.65 26.93
N MET A 46 -22.52 -16.49 26.27
CA MET A 46 -22.44 -16.35 24.81
C MET A 46 -21.16 -15.61 24.40
N PRO A 47 -19.98 -16.18 24.70
CA PRO A 47 -18.70 -15.47 24.65
C PRO A 47 -18.20 -15.12 23.24
N ASN A 48 -18.96 -15.46 22.20
CA ASN A 48 -18.67 -15.19 20.79
C ASN A 48 -19.78 -14.39 20.10
N LYS A 49 -20.74 -13.84 20.86
CA LYS A 49 -21.72 -12.89 20.33
C LYS A 49 -21.33 -11.48 20.74
N ILE A 50 -21.38 -10.55 19.81
CA ILE A 50 -21.09 -9.13 20.03
C ILE A 50 -22.17 -8.23 19.44
N LYS A 51 -22.21 -6.96 19.85
CA LYS A 51 -23.03 -5.92 19.22
C LYS A 51 -22.19 -5.14 18.21
N TYR A 52 -22.37 -5.40 16.92
CA TYR A 52 -21.67 -4.75 15.81
C TYR A 52 -22.65 -3.92 14.98
N ASN A 53 -22.40 -2.61 14.83
CA ASN A 53 -23.32 -1.67 14.14
C ASN A 53 -24.79 -1.78 14.60
N ASN A 54 -25.00 -1.84 15.91
CA ASN A 54 -26.31 -2.01 16.56
C ASN A 54 -27.03 -3.35 16.29
N ARG A 55 -26.36 -4.34 15.69
CA ARG A 55 -26.91 -5.69 15.48
C ARG A 55 -26.09 -6.73 16.22
N GLU A 56 -26.73 -7.84 16.57
CA GLU A 56 -26.01 -8.98 17.13
C GLU A 56 -25.29 -9.73 16.01
N LEU A 57 -24.02 -10.04 16.26
CA LEU A 57 -23.18 -10.80 15.35
C LEU A 57 -22.62 -12.00 16.09
N GLU A 58 -22.82 -13.19 15.53
CA GLU A 58 -22.25 -14.44 16.03
C GLU A 58 -20.95 -14.72 15.30
N LEU A 59 -19.90 -14.99 16.08
CA LEU A 59 -18.55 -15.15 15.59
C LEU A 59 -18.11 -16.62 15.67
N THR A 60 -17.51 -17.11 14.58
CA THR A 60 -16.93 -18.45 14.48
C THR A 60 -15.42 -18.34 14.45
N LYS A 61 -14.73 -19.11 15.29
CA LYS A 61 -13.26 -19.14 15.29
C LYS A 61 -12.75 -19.84 14.02
N GLU A 62 -11.83 -19.21 13.30
CA GLU A 62 -11.15 -19.81 12.15
C GLU A 62 -10.15 -20.87 12.64
N SER A 63 -10.00 -21.96 11.88
CA SER A 63 -9.08 -23.06 12.22
C SER A 63 -7.64 -22.56 12.24
N ASN A 64 -6.87 -22.99 13.26
CA ASN A 64 -5.44 -22.67 13.41
C ASN A 64 -5.11 -21.16 13.48
N SER A 65 -6.07 -20.29 13.84
CA SER A 65 -5.81 -18.87 14.01
C SER A 65 -6.48 -18.30 15.28
N ASN A 66 -6.13 -17.06 15.63
CA ASN A 66 -6.82 -16.28 16.66
C ASN A 66 -7.92 -15.38 16.07
N ILE A 67 -8.29 -15.63 14.81
CA ILE A 67 -9.30 -14.87 14.09
C ILE A 67 -10.67 -15.52 14.29
N TYR A 68 -11.65 -14.66 14.47
CA TYR A 68 -13.06 -14.97 14.57
C TYR A 68 -13.79 -14.23 13.45
N SER A 69 -14.64 -14.90 12.70
CA SER A 69 -15.37 -14.29 11.60
C SER A 69 -16.87 -14.37 11.81
N GLY A 70 -17.58 -13.36 11.32
CA GLY A 70 -19.03 -13.29 11.33
C GLY A 70 -19.54 -12.76 10.00
N THR A 71 -20.75 -13.17 9.61
CA THR A 71 -21.41 -12.62 8.43
C THR A 71 -22.29 -11.45 8.84
N PHE A 72 -21.93 -10.24 8.43
CA PHE A 72 -22.75 -9.05 8.63
C PHE A 72 -23.56 -8.75 7.38
N THR A 73 -24.87 -8.70 7.50
CA THR A 73 -25.77 -8.31 6.40
C THR A 73 -26.16 -6.85 6.56
N ASP A 74 -25.87 -6.00 5.58
CA ASP A 74 -26.38 -4.64 5.49
C ASP A 74 -27.08 -4.40 4.17
N ASN A 75 -28.29 -3.84 4.21
CA ASN A 75 -29.14 -3.61 3.03
C ASN A 75 -29.26 -4.82 2.07
N GLY A 76 -29.27 -6.05 2.62
CA GLY A 76 -29.35 -7.29 1.84
C GLY A 76 -28.02 -7.80 1.27
N LYS A 77 -26.91 -7.08 1.47
CA LYS A 77 -25.57 -7.52 1.10
C LYS A 77 -24.85 -8.13 2.29
N ASN A 78 -24.38 -9.37 2.14
CA ASN A 78 -23.57 -10.06 3.13
C ASN A 78 -22.10 -9.65 2.98
N SER A 79 -21.46 -9.30 4.08
CA SER A 79 -20.02 -9.04 4.18
C SER A 79 -19.45 -9.92 5.28
N LEU A 80 -18.32 -10.57 5.00
CA LEU A 80 -17.55 -11.26 6.03
C LEU A 80 -16.77 -10.20 6.82
N VAL A 81 -16.95 -10.17 8.13
CA VAL A 81 -16.18 -9.32 9.04
C VAL A 81 -15.36 -10.21 9.95
N LYS A 82 -14.10 -9.83 10.18
CA LYS A 82 -13.14 -10.59 10.98
C LYS A 82 -12.84 -9.84 12.26
N PHE A 83 -12.47 -10.57 13.30
CA PHE A 83 -12.15 -10.06 14.63
C PHE A 83 -11.02 -10.87 15.25
N TYR A 84 -10.20 -10.27 16.12
CA TYR A 84 -9.36 -11.02 17.05
C TYR A 84 -9.91 -10.92 18.47
N LYS A 85 -9.63 -11.92 19.30
CA LYS A 85 -10.03 -11.95 20.72
C LYS A 85 -8.80 -11.80 21.62
N ASP A 86 -8.84 -10.86 22.57
CA ASP A 86 -7.76 -10.71 23.56
C ASP A 86 -7.92 -11.69 24.74
N SER A 87 -6.93 -11.67 25.65
CA SER A 87 -6.92 -12.49 26.87
C SER A 87 -8.05 -12.16 27.84
N ASP A 88 -8.59 -10.94 27.77
CA ASP A 88 -9.68 -10.46 28.62
C ASP A 88 -11.07 -10.79 28.01
N GLY A 89 -11.08 -11.40 26.82
CA GLY A 89 -12.28 -11.86 26.14
C GLY A 89 -12.92 -10.82 25.21
N ASN A 90 -12.30 -9.66 25.02
CA ASN A 90 -12.79 -8.60 24.14
C ASN A 90 -12.49 -8.93 22.68
N PHE A 91 -13.43 -8.57 21.80
CA PHE A 91 -13.23 -8.68 20.36
C PHE A 91 -12.81 -7.34 19.75
N TYR A 92 -11.97 -7.42 18.73
CA TYR A 92 -11.51 -6.24 17.99
C TYR A 92 -11.59 -6.55 16.52
N GLN A 93 -12.17 -5.64 15.76
CA GLN A 93 -12.35 -5.82 14.33
C GLN A 93 -10.99 -5.92 13.63
N ALA A 94 -10.78 -7.05 12.95
CA ALA A 94 -9.69 -7.30 12.04
C ALA A 94 -10.11 -6.80 10.66
N ASP A 95 -10.09 -5.48 10.49
CA ASP A 95 -10.14 -4.90 9.15
C ASP A 95 -8.77 -5.09 8.49
N GLY A 96 -8.73 -5.83 7.39
CA GLY A 96 -7.70 -5.58 6.38
C GLY A 96 -7.79 -4.11 5.97
N LEU A 97 -6.65 -3.43 5.81
CA LEU A 97 -6.57 -1.98 5.67
C LEU A 97 -7.49 -1.46 4.55
N LYS A 98 -8.71 -1.04 4.88
CA LYS A 98 -9.45 -0.05 4.09
C LYS A 98 -9.27 1.31 4.78
N GLY A 99 -8.56 2.21 4.11
CA GLY A 99 -8.25 3.56 4.62
C GLY A 99 -7.13 3.61 5.66
N GLY A 100 -6.14 2.72 5.52
CA GLY A 100 -5.15 2.40 6.55
C GLY A 100 -3.82 3.16 6.50
N GLY A 101 -3.72 4.31 5.85
CA GLY A 101 -2.46 5.08 5.81
C GLY A 101 -1.30 4.36 5.12
N LEU A 102 -0.13 5.01 5.12
CA LEU A 102 1.08 4.50 4.46
C LEU A 102 1.61 3.23 5.14
N ILE A 103 1.79 2.16 4.35
CA ILE A 103 2.52 0.95 4.73
C ILE A 103 4.01 1.18 4.47
N ARG A 104 4.84 0.98 5.49
CA ARG A 104 6.31 0.95 5.37
C ARG A 104 6.79 -0.45 5.63
N HIS A 105 7.63 -0.97 4.74
CA HIS A 105 8.18 -2.31 4.81
C HIS A 105 9.64 -2.31 4.35
N THR A 106 10.44 -3.19 4.94
CA THR A 106 11.82 -3.42 4.55
C THR A 106 11.87 -4.81 3.95
N ASP A 107 12.15 -4.84 2.65
CA ASP A 107 12.22 -6.04 1.86
C ASP A 107 13.44 -6.88 2.24
N LYS A 108 13.30 -8.20 2.07
CA LYS A 108 14.36 -9.17 2.31
C LYS A 108 14.72 -9.86 1.01
N PRO A 109 16.01 -9.98 0.68
CA PRO A 109 16.40 -10.74 -0.49
C PRO A 109 16.11 -12.23 -0.25
N TYR A 110 16.05 -13.03 -1.32
CA TYR A 110 15.83 -14.48 -1.23
C TYR A 110 16.76 -15.16 -0.22
N SER A 111 18.04 -14.78 -0.20
CA SER A 111 19.05 -15.31 0.75
C SER A 111 18.76 -15.10 2.24
N GLU A 112 17.82 -14.22 2.61
CA GLU A 112 17.40 -14.00 3.99
C GLU A 112 16.05 -14.66 4.35
N LEU A 113 15.37 -15.26 3.36
CA LEU A 113 14.11 -15.96 3.58
C LEU A 113 14.34 -17.32 4.25
N LYS A 114 13.36 -17.75 5.05
CA LYS A 114 13.36 -19.02 5.77
C LYS A 114 12.15 -19.86 5.37
N GLU A 115 12.24 -21.17 5.55
CA GLU A 115 11.11 -22.07 5.31
C GLU A 115 9.85 -21.58 6.05
N GLY A 116 8.78 -21.34 5.29
CA GLY A 116 7.52 -20.75 5.78
C GLY A 116 7.35 -19.26 5.51
N ASP A 117 8.41 -18.54 5.12
CA ASP A 117 8.30 -17.18 4.60
C ASP A 117 7.66 -17.19 3.20
N ILE A 118 6.99 -16.10 2.84
CA ILE A 118 6.37 -15.90 1.51
C ILE A 118 7.48 -15.79 0.46
N GLY A 119 7.34 -16.52 -0.66
CA GLY A 119 8.35 -16.61 -1.71
C GLY A 119 9.66 -17.31 -1.32
N TYR A 120 9.66 -18.08 -0.22
CA TYR A 120 10.79 -18.95 0.10
C TYR A 120 10.95 -20.05 -0.96
N ASP A 121 12.12 -20.08 -1.59
CA ASP A 121 12.56 -21.15 -2.49
C ASP A 121 14.02 -21.50 -2.16
N GLU A 122 14.28 -22.77 -1.86
CA GLU A 122 15.61 -23.28 -1.53
C GLU A 122 16.62 -23.07 -2.67
N GLU A 123 16.15 -23.05 -3.93
CA GLU A 123 16.98 -22.85 -5.11
C GLU A 123 17.43 -21.39 -5.32
N LEU A 124 16.82 -20.43 -4.60
CA LEU A 124 17.08 -19.00 -4.77
C LEU A 124 17.87 -18.38 -3.60
N LEU A 125 18.23 -19.16 -2.59
CA LEU A 125 18.86 -18.66 -1.35
C LEU A 125 20.28 -18.09 -1.54
N ASP A 126 20.89 -18.22 -2.72
CA ASP A 126 22.16 -17.56 -3.04
C ASP A 126 21.98 -16.14 -3.61
N ILE A 127 20.74 -15.74 -3.93
CA ILE A 127 20.41 -14.42 -4.46
C ILE A 127 20.29 -13.40 -3.31
N THR A 128 21.17 -12.40 -3.34
CA THR A 128 21.31 -11.38 -2.28
C THR A 128 20.79 -10.00 -2.68
N ASP A 129 20.47 -9.83 -3.95
CA ASP A 129 20.10 -8.55 -4.53
C ASP A 129 18.72 -8.59 -5.19
N ASP A 130 17.93 -9.65 -5.01
CA ASP A 130 16.56 -9.82 -5.51
C ASP A 130 15.65 -10.46 -4.45
N SER A 131 14.34 -10.35 -4.65
CA SER A 131 13.32 -10.78 -3.69
C SER A 131 12.01 -11.17 -4.40
N PRO A 132 11.12 -11.92 -3.74
CA PRO A 132 9.76 -12.20 -4.24
C PRO A 132 8.75 -11.06 -3.97
N GLU A 133 9.22 -9.88 -3.54
CA GLU A 133 8.41 -8.82 -2.94
C GLU A 133 7.16 -8.44 -3.75
N LEU A 134 7.31 -8.09 -5.03
CA LEU A 134 6.18 -7.57 -5.79
C LEU A 134 5.24 -8.66 -6.33
N GLU A 135 5.73 -9.89 -6.51
CA GLU A 135 4.93 -10.99 -7.06
C GLU A 135 4.17 -11.76 -5.96
N GLU A 136 4.74 -11.86 -4.76
CA GLU A 136 4.17 -12.67 -3.68
C GLU A 136 3.91 -11.87 -2.40
N THR A 137 4.88 -11.10 -1.92
CA THR A 137 4.80 -10.44 -0.61
C THR A 137 3.74 -9.33 -0.58
N LEU A 138 3.78 -8.39 -1.53
CA LEU A 138 2.85 -7.25 -1.57
C LEU A 138 1.37 -7.68 -1.67
N PRO A 139 0.98 -8.59 -2.57
CA PRO A 139 -0.39 -9.12 -2.60
C PRO A 139 -0.84 -9.74 -1.27
N ALA A 140 0.07 -10.42 -0.57
CA ALA A 140 -0.23 -11.05 0.71
C ALA A 140 -0.34 -10.04 1.87
N ILE A 141 0.41 -8.92 1.81
CA ILE A 141 0.32 -7.83 2.78
C ILE A 141 -1.01 -7.08 2.62
N SER A 142 -1.33 -6.63 1.40
CA SER A 142 -2.55 -5.88 1.12
C SER A 142 -2.81 -5.73 -0.38
N GLU A 143 -4.05 -5.98 -0.80
CA GLU A 143 -4.50 -5.70 -2.18
C GLU A 143 -4.34 -4.22 -2.56
N ASP A 144 -4.36 -3.29 -1.58
CA ASP A 144 -4.19 -1.85 -1.81
C ASP A 144 -2.75 -1.48 -2.26
N LEU A 145 -1.78 -2.38 -2.10
CA LEU A 145 -0.39 -2.20 -2.55
C LEU A 145 -0.19 -2.67 -4.00
N TYR A 146 -1.16 -3.39 -4.56
CA TYR A 146 -1.05 -3.88 -5.94
C TYR A 146 -1.46 -2.77 -6.92
N PRO A 147 -0.71 -2.55 -8.02
CA PRO A 147 -1.08 -1.56 -9.01
C PRO A 147 -2.44 -1.89 -9.64
N SER A 148 -3.16 -0.85 -10.04
CA SER A 148 -4.40 -1.03 -10.80
C SER A 148 -4.12 -1.66 -12.16
N GLU A 149 -5.00 -2.57 -12.57
CA GLU A 149 -4.94 -3.21 -13.89
C GLU A 149 -4.85 -2.20 -15.03
N GLU A 150 -3.83 -2.33 -15.87
CA GLU A 150 -3.50 -1.36 -16.92
C GLU A 150 -4.67 -1.13 -17.89
N GLU A 151 -5.40 -2.18 -18.27
CA GLU A 151 -6.58 -2.05 -19.13
C GLU A 151 -7.66 -1.20 -18.48
N ASN A 152 -7.86 -1.36 -17.16
CA ASN A 152 -8.83 -0.56 -16.41
C ASN A 152 -8.40 0.91 -16.34
N VAL A 153 -7.12 1.18 -16.01
CA VAL A 153 -6.58 2.55 -15.99
C VAL A 153 -6.74 3.22 -17.36
N GLN A 154 -6.38 2.52 -18.45
CA GLN A 154 -6.57 3.03 -19.82
C GLN A 154 -8.05 3.30 -20.14
N ASN A 155 -8.96 2.41 -19.74
CA ASN A 155 -10.39 2.59 -20.00
C ASN A 155 -10.97 3.81 -19.29
N ILE A 156 -10.61 4.02 -18.02
CA ILE A 156 -11.04 5.20 -17.24
C ILE A 156 -10.41 6.47 -17.83
N TYR A 157 -9.12 6.42 -18.18
CA TYR A 157 -8.42 7.52 -18.83
C TYR A 157 -9.08 7.93 -20.15
N ARG A 158 -9.44 6.98 -21.03
CA ARG A 158 -10.14 7.26 -22.29
C ARG A 158 -11.51 7.92 -22.07
N LYS A 159 -12.27 7.50 -21.06
CA LYS A 159 -13.53 8.17 -20.68
C LYS A 159 -13.30 9.61 -20.26
N PHE A 160 -12.31 9.85 -19.40
CA PHE A 160 -11.93 11.21 -18.98
C PHE A 160 -11.53 12.09 -20.18
N ARG A 161 -10.68 11.57 -21.08
CA ARG A 161 -10.28 12.29 -22.30
C ARG A 161 -11.44 12.56 -23.27
N SER A 162 -12.53 11.81 -23.15
CA SER A 162 -13.77 11.99 -23.93
C SER A 162 -14.76 12.96 -23.27
N GLY A 163 -14.43 13.54 -22.11
CA GLY A 163 -15.24 14.53 -21.41
C GLY A 163 -15.95 14.04 -20.15
N ASP A 164 -15.74 12.78 -19.73
CA ASP A 164 -16.29 12.25 -18.48
C ASP A 164 -15.46 12.77 -17.28
N HIS A 165 -15.94 13.86 -16.66
CA HIS A 165 -15.25 14.47 -15.53
C HIS A 165 -15.20 13.57 -14.29
N ASP A 166 -16.18 12.70 -14.07
CA ASP A 166 -16.23 11.78 -12.92
C ASP A 166 -15.18 10.68 -13.08
N ALA A 167 -14.95 10.19 -14.31
CA ALA A 167 -13.83 9.30 -14.61
C ALA A 167 -12.48 9.92 -14.22
N GLY A 168 -12.30 11.24 -14.43
CA GLY A 168 -11.10 11.96 -14.01
C GLY A 168 -10.90 12.02 -12.49
N MET A 169 -11.97 11.88 -11.70
CA MET A 169 -11.91 11.88 -10.24
C MET A 169 -11.67 10.50 -9.64
N THR A 170 -11.72 9.45 -10.46
CA THR A 170 -11.43 8.07 -10.03
C THR A 170 -9.95 7.94 -9.68
N GLU A 171 -9.66 7.27 -8.57
CA GLU A 171 -8.30 6.99 -8.10
C GLU A 171 -7.83 5.64 -8.64
N VAL A 172 -6.56 5.59 -9.02
CA VAL A 172 -5.86 4.37 -9.46
C VAL A 172 -4.56 4.22 -8.69
N THR A 173 -4.18 2.98 -8.39
CA THR A 173 -2.93 2.64 -7.70
C THR A 173 -1.81 2.48 -8.72
N LEU A 174 -0.70 3.17 -8.52
CA LEU A 174 0.47 3.17 -9.40
C LEU A 174 1.77 3.00 -8.61
N CYS A 175 2.75 2.34 -9.22
CA CYS A 175 4.03 2.02 -8.61
C CYS A 175 5.17 2.82 -9.23
N ARG A 176 6.23 3.06 -8.46
CA ARG A 176 7.46 3.69 -8.95
C ARG A 176 8.68 3.28 -8.14
N GLY A 177 9.71 2.81 -8.83
CA GLY A 177 11.07 2.73 -8.28
C GLY A 177 11.76 4.10 -8.27
N THR A 178 12.37 4.47 -7.15
CA THR A 178 13.10 5.74 -7.00
C THR A 178 14.09 5.71 -5.83
N ILE A 179 14.93 6.75 -5.70
CA ILE A 179 15.89 6.86 -4.60
C ILE A 179 15.22 7.16 -3.26
N ALA A 180 15.88 6.82 -2.15
CA ALA A 180 15.41 7.04 -0.78
C ALA A 180 14.87 8.46 -0.54
N SER A 181 15.68 9.48 -0.86
CA SER A 181 15.31 10.88 -0.62
C SER A 181 14.09 11.32 -1.42
N GLN A 182 13.96 10.83 -2.65
CA GLN A 182 12.82 11.13 -3.51
C GLN A 182 11.55 10.41 -3.04
N ALA A 183 11.70 9.16 -2.60
CA ALA A 183 10.62 8.36 -2.04
C ALA A 183 10.05 9.00 -0.76
N GLU A 184 10.93 9.43 0.14
CA GLU A 184 10.56 10.13 1.36
C GLU A 184 9.90 11.49 1.08
N ASN A 185 10.37 12.22 0.06
CA ASN A 185 9.73 13.47 -0.34
C ASN A 185 8.31 13.24 -0.90
N ILE A 186 8.12 12.22 -1.74
CA ILE A 186 6.78 11.87 -2.26
C ILE A 186 5.83 11.55 -1.10
N VAL A 187 6.30 10.77 -0.13
CA VAL A 187 5.54 10.40 1.06
C VAL A 187 5.25 11.60 1.97
N SER A 188 6.25 12.42 2.26
CA SER A 188 6.15 13.51 3.23
C SER A 188 5.29 14.67 2.73
N TYR A 189 5.35 14.94 1.42
CA TYR A 189 4.60 16.05 0.81
C TYR A 189 3.32 15.60 0.13
N SER A 190 3.07 14.28 0.02
CA SER A 190 1.91 13.71 -0.67
C SER A 190 1.74 14.25 -2.09
N THR A 191 2.87 14.39 -2.81
CA THR A 191 2.90 14.85 -4.21
C THR A 191 3.68 13.87 -5.08
N ALA A 192 3.26 13.73 -6.35
CA ALA A 192 3.82 12.72 -7.26
C ALA A 192 5.33 12.87 -7.54
N GLY A 193 5.87 14.08 -7.42
CA GLY A 193 7.29 14.37 -7.57
C GLY A 193 8.00 14.71 -6.26
N GLY A 194 7.33 14.65 -5.11
CA GLY A 194 7.90 15.08 -3.84
C GLY A 194 8.20 16.58 -3.75
N GLY A 195 7.41 17.41 -4.44
CA GLY A 195 7.43 18.86 -4.25
C GLY A 195 6.61 19.29 -3.02
N GLU A 196 7.12 20.25 -2.24
CA GLU A 196 6.54 20.68 -0.95
C GLU A 196 5.10 21.21 -1.03
N ILE A 197 4.69 21.72 -2.19
CA ILE A 197 3.38 22.38 -2.38
C ILE A 197 2.54 21.54 -3.33
N ALA A 198 1.53 20.86 -2.80
CA ALA A 198 0.53 20.18 -3.60
C ALA A 198 -0.38 21.19 -4.33
N ASN A 199 -0.62 20.94 -5.62
CA ASN A 199 -1.52 21.72 -6.45
C ASN A 199 -2.68 20.83 -6.97
N PRO A 200 -3.82 20.78 -6.28
CA PRO A 200 -4.97 19.96 -6.71
C PRO A 200 -5.63 20.42 -8.02
N ASN A 201 -5.27 21.62 -8.51
CA ASN A 201 -5.76 22.20 -9.75
C ASN A 201 -4.71 22.14 -10.88
N VAL A 202 -3.60 21.43 -10.68
CA VAL A 202 -2.59 21.25 -11.74
C VAL A 202 -3.22 20.51 -12.92
N SER A 203 -2.92 21.01 -14.12
CA SER A 203 -3.30 20.33 -15.35
C SER A 203 -2.38 19.14 -15.61
N PRO A 204 -2.88 18.04 -16.21
CA PRO A 204 -2.02 16.94 -16.63
C PRO A 204 -0.94 17.42 -17.60
N VAL A 205 0.18 16.72 -17.62
CA VAL A 205 1.35 17.02 -18.46
C VAL A 205 0.94 17.05 -19.93
N SER A 206 1.44 18.01 -20.71
CA SER A 206 1.10 18.08 -22.14
C SER A 206 1.61 16.85 -22.91
N GLU A 207 0.95 16.47 -24.00
CA GLU A 207 1.41 15.35 -24.83
C GLU A 207 2.81 15.59 -25.44
N ASP A 208 3.18 16.84 -25.69
CA ASP A 208 4.50 17.19 -26.20
C ASP A 208 5.57 17.04 -25.12
N THR A 209 5.28 17.46 -23.88
CA THR A 209 6.13 17.20 -22.73
C THR A 209 6.26 15.70 -22.44
N ALA A 210 5.17 14.94 -22.57
CA ALA A 210 5.19 13.48 -22.42
C ALA A 210 6.08 12.80 -23.47
N LYS A 211 6.02 13.24 -24.74
CA LYS A 211 6.93 12.75 -25.79
C LYS A 211 8.39 13.10 -25.51
N LEU A 212 8.67 14.26 -24.92
CA LEU A 212 10.02 14.64 -24.50
C LEU A 212 10.50 13.79 -23.32
N GLN A 213 9.65 13.56 -22.32
CA GLN A 213 9.91 12.66 -21.19
C GLN A 213 10.30 11.27 -21.67
N ILE A 214 9.55 10.68 -22.61
CA ILE A 214 9.85 9.34 -23.15
C ILE A 214 11.22 9.31 -23.87
N LYS A 215 11.66 10.43 -24.44
CA LYS A 215 12.91 10.51 -25.22
C LYS A 215 14.14 10.86 -24.38
N SER A 216 13.96 11.65 -23.32
CA SER A 216 15.07 12.28 -22.59
C SER A 216 15.06 11.95 -21.09
N GLY A 217 13.96 11.39 -20.61
CA GLY A 217 13.70 11.12 -19.20
C GLY A 217 13.70 12.36 -18.30
N ARG A 218 13.37 12.14 -17.02
CA ARG A 218 13.66 13.05 -15.90
C ARG A 218 13.08 14.47 -15.99
N ILE A 219 12.02 14.68 -16.76
CA ILE A 219 11.28 15.95 -16.83
C ILE A 219 10.18 15.96 -15.78
N GLU A 220 9.34 14.93 -15.78
CA GLU A 220 8.21 14.74 -14.87
C GLU A 220 8.27 13.33 -14.27
N PRO A 221 7.69 13.11 -13.07
CA PRO A 221 7.66 11.80 -12.48
C PRO A 221 6.79 10.86 -13.30
N GLU A 222 7.32 9.68 -13.58
CA GLU A 222 6.64 8.61 -14.30
C GLU A 222 6.45 7.42 -13.37
N TYR A 223 5.23 6.94 -13.33
CA TYR A 223 4.79 5.78 -12.57
C TYR A 223 4.37 4.68 -13.54
N THR A 224 4.20 3.46 -13.05
CA THR A 224 3.79 2.31 -13.86
C THR A 224 2.71 1.50 -13.17
N THR A 225 1.88 0.83 -13.97
CA THR A 225 1.01 -0.27 -13.53
C THR A 225 1.66 -1.63 -13.72
N ASP A 226 2.81 -1.71 -14.40
CA ASP A 226 3.52 -2.94 -14.71
C ASP A 226 4.47 -3.30 -13.55
N ILE A 227 4.22 -4.47 -12.97
CA ILE A 227 4.93 -4.93 -11.78
C ILE A 227 6.37 -5.30 -12.11
N SER A 228 6.64 -5.91 -13.26
CA SER A 228 8.00 -6.24 -13.66
C SER A 228 8.83 -4.98 -13.90
N VAL A 229 8.20 -3.90 -14.37
CA VAL A 229 8.85 -2.58 -14.48
C VAL A 229 9.11 -1.98 -13.10
N ALA A 230 8.11 -1.99 -12.21
CA ALA A 230 8.24 -1.49 -10.85
C ALA A 230 9.32 -2.24 -10.06
N ASP A 231 9.39 -3.56 -10.21
CA ASP A 231 10.38 -4.43 -9.60
C ASP A 231 11.79 -4.02 -10.04
N ARG A 232 12.03 -4.03 -11.34
CA ARG A 232 13.34 -3.70 -11.94
C ARG A 232 13.87 -2.34 -11.53
N PHE A 233 13.00 -1.32 -11.42
CA PHE A 233 13.42 0.04 -11.06
C PHE A 233 13.51 0.28 -9.56
N SER A 234 12.89 -0.55 -8.72
CA SER A 234 12.96 -0.42 -7.26
C SER A 234 14.02 -1.32 -6.62
N ARG A 235 14.45 -2.40 -7.29
CA ARG A 235 15.53 -3.29 -6.82
C ARG A 235 16.82 -2.51 -6.55
N GLY A 236 17.34 -2.62 -5.33
CA GLY A 236 18.50 -1.84 -4.85
C GLY A 236 18.18 -0.39 -4.44
N HIS A 237 16.89 -0.03 -4.42
CA HIS A 237 16.35 1.32 -4.21
C HIS A 237 15.07 1.26 -3.35
N TYR A 238 14.13 2.18 -3.58
CA TYR A 238 12.83 2.21 -2.92
C TYR A 238 11.70 2.04 -3.92
N LEU A 239 10.67 1.28 -3.54
CA LEU A 239 9.39 1.24 -4.23
C LEU A 239 8.42 2.19 -3.52
N VAL A 240 7.81 3.09 -4.27
CA VAL A 240 6.69 3.92 -3.80
C VAL A 240 5.43 3.52 -4.54
N ILE A 241 4.35 3.33 -3.79
CA ILE A 241 3.03 3.00 -4.30
C ILE A 241 2.09 4.10 -3.88
N VAL A 242 1.38 4.68 -4.85
CA VAL A 242 0.48 5.82 -4.64
C VAL A 242 -0.87 5.59 -5.28
N LYS A 243 -1.93 6.12 -4.67
CA LYS A 243 -3.21 6.36 -5.34
C LYS A 243 -3.20 7.76 -5.95
N ALA A 244 -3.54 7.85 -7.23
CA ALA A 244 -3.60 9.11 -7.96
C ALA A 244 -4.91 9.23 -8.74
N LYS A 245 -5.46 10.45 -8.81
CA LYS A 245 -6.65 10.71 -9.64
C LYS A 245 -6.29 10.70 -11.12
N VAL A 246 -7.13 10.06 -11.93
CA VAL A 246 -6.93 9.92 -13.38
C VAL A 246 -6.79 11.28 -14.08
N LYS A 247 -7.41 12.35 -13.57
CA LYS A 247 -7.30 13.71 -14.14
C LYS A 247 -5.87 14.27 -14.17
N TYR A 248 -4.95 13.72 -13.37
CA TYR A 248 -3.54 14.15 -13.37
C TYR A 248 -2.67 13.36 -14.35
N LEU A 249 -3.17 12.26 -14.89
CA LEU A 249 -2.38 11.33 -15.69
C LEU A 249 -2.23 11.82 -17.14
N THR A 250 -1.04 11.62 -17.67
CA THR A 250 -0.76 11.65 -19.11
C THR A 250 -0.06 10.35 -19.48
N ARG A 251 -0.40 9.78 -20.65
CA ARG A 251 0.23 8.53 -21.08
C ARG A 251 1.74 8.73 -21.30
N GLY A 252 2.54 7.89 -20.64
CA GLY A 252 3.99 7.82 -20.78
C GLY A 252 4.43 6.66 -21.68
N SER A 253 5.51 6.01 -21.30
CA SER A 253 6.13 4.87 -21.99
C SER A 253 5.13 3.73 -22.20
N ILE A 254 4.80 3.42 -23.46
CA ILE A 254 3.82 2.37 -23.78
C ILE A 254 4.34 0.99 -23.37
N SER A 255 5.63 0.72 -23.61
CA SER A 255 6.27 -0.55 -23.30
C SER A 255 6.44 -0.80 -21.81
N GLU A 256 6.33 0.24 -20.99
CA GLU A 256 6.52 0.17 -19.54
C GLU A 256 5.23 0.50 -18.78
N SER A 257 4.09 0.49 -19.48
CA SER A 257 2.78 0.89 -18.93
C SER A 257 2.84 2.21 -18.13
N GLY A 258 3.59 3.17 -18.68
CA GLY A 258 3.97 4.42 -18.03
C GLY A 258 2.83 5.43 -17.96
N TRP A 259 2.76 6.11 -16.83
CA TRP A 259 1.83 7.19 -16.51
C TRP A 259 2.59 8.35 -15.90
N ILE A 260 2.64 9.45 -16.64
CA ILE A 260 3.32 10.68 -16.23
C ILE A 260 2.34 11.51 -15.42
N ILE A 261 2.81 12.02 -14.28
CA ILE A 261 2.04 12.85 -13.36
C ILE A 261 2.81 14.16 -13.16
N PRO A 262 2.17 15.35 -13.08
CA PRO A 262 2.89 16.57 -12.71
C PRO A 262 3.53 16.45 -11.32
N GLN A 263 4.76 16.94 -11.14
CA GLN A 263 5.50 16.86 -9.87
C GLN A 263 4.71 17.29 -8.62
N ASN A 264 3.87 18.33 -8.73
CA ASN A 264 3.08 18.89 -7.64
C ASN A 264 1.64 18.36 -7.58
N ALA A 265 1.26 17.38 -8.41
CA ALA A 265 -0.06 16.78 -8.32
C ALA A 265 -0.20 16.04 -6.98
N PRO A 266 -1.31 16.22 -6.25
CA PRO A 266 -1.53 15.49 -5.00
C PRO A 266 -1.78 14.02 -5.28
N VAL A 267 -1.14 13.17 -4.47
CA VAL A 267 -1.31 11.71 -4.47
C VAL A 267 -1.53 11.25 -3.03
N GLU A 268 -2.10 10.06 -2.84
CA GLU A 268 -2.15 9.38 -1.55
C GLU A 268 -1.08 8.28 -1.53
N PRO A 269 0.03 8.45 -0.80
CA PRO A 269 1.02 7.39 -0.63
C PRO A 269 0.43 6.24 0.20
N VAL A 270 0.44 5.02 -0.36
CA VAL A 270 -0.11 3.82 0.28
C VAL A 270 0.97 2.80 0.62
N GLY A 271 2.11 2.81 -0.09
CA GLY A 271 3.25 1.94 0.18
C GLY A 271 4.59 2.64 -0.01
N LEU A 272 5.53 2.37 0.87
CA LEU A 272 6.94 2.71 0.76
C LEU A 272 7.77 1.51 1.21
N ILE A 273 8.45 0.87 0.25
CA ILE A 273 9.22 -0.34 0.49
C ILE A 273 10.70 -0.05 0.28
N ASP A 274 11.50 -0.32 1.30
CA ASP A 274 12.96 -0.29 1.21
C ASP A 274 13.45 -1.61 0.61
N ARG A 275 14.00 -1.55 -0.61
CA ARG A 275 14.54 -2.69 -1.35
C ARG A 275 16.05 -2.54 -1.56
N THR A 276 16.73 -1.88 -0.62
CA THR A 276 18.20 -1.75 -0.62
C THR A 276 18.89 -3.02 -0.12
N PHE A 277 18.14 -3.92 0.54
CA PHE A 277 18.67 -5.14 1.15
C PHE A 277 19.85 -4.87 2.11
N GLY A 278 19.79 -3.73 2.81
CA GLY A 278 20.84 -3.27 3.73
C GLY A 278 22.12 -2.77 3.04
N GLN A 279 22.14 -2.68 1.69
CA GLN A 279 23.28 -2.19 0.92
C GLN A 279 23.23 -0.66 0.74
N SER A 280 24.37 -0.08 0.38
CA SER A 280 24.42 1.35 0.03
C SER A 280 23.70 1.61 -1.30
N GLU A 281 22.80 2.59 -1.30
CA GLU A 281 22.00 2.94 -2.48
C GLU A 281 22.85 3.63 -3.59
N ASN A 282 22.76 3.13 -4.83
CA ASN A 282 23.38 3.78 -5.99
C ASN A 282 22.49 4.90 -6.57
N ILE A 283 22.56 6.09 -5.99
CA ILE A 283 21.72 7.23 -6.35
C ILE A 283 21.82 7.71 -7.81
N GLN A 284 22.80 7.24 -8.59
CA GLN A 284 22.95 7.62 -10.01
C GLN A 284 22.06 6.80 -10.95
N GLN A 285 21.55 5.64 -10.51
CA GLN A 285 20.94 4.62 -11.38
C GLN A 285 19.40 4.51 -11.25
N ALA A 286 18.81 4.98 -10.14
CA ALA A 286 17.45 4.61 -9.70
C ALA A 286 16.24 5.17 -10.48
N ASN A 287 16.41 5.82 -11.63
CA ASN A 287 15.29 6.49 -12.27
C ASN A 287 14.70 5.65 -13.41
N ALA A 288 13.40 5.34 -13.28
CA ALA A 288 12.50 4.94 -14.35
C ALA A 288 12.34 6.05 -15.40
N SER A 289 13.42 6.31 -16.13
CA SER A 289 13.51 6.99 -17.43
C SER A 289 15.00 7.27 -17.67
N LYS A 290 15.55 6.70 -18.74
CA LYS A 290 16.90 6.99 -19.22
C LYS A 290 16.89 8.16 -20.19
#